data_AF-F6BE73-F1
#
_entry.id   AF-F6BE73-F1
#
_cell.length_a   1.000
_cell.length_b   1.000
_cell.length_c   1.000
_cell.angle_alpha   90.00
_cell.angle_beta   90.00
_cell.angle_gamma   90.00
#
_symmetry.space_group_name_H-M   'P 1'
#
loop_
_entity.id
_entity.type
_entity.pdbx_description
1 polymer ?
#
loop_
_entity_poly.entity_id
_entity_poly.type
_entity_poly.pdbx_seq_one_letter_code
_entity_poly.pdbx_strand_id
1 'polypeptide(L)'
;MEYLHAIGTFAFGILLGYLFQRSRMCFVGGMRDFYLIRDTWLIKGLFGFFGGALLGYIIFSAMGKIPFFPWIAVKGFTPIPGDPLGKAGSLVGHLIVAIIGGFGVGFFSVIQGGCPLRNYVMAAEGNKTAIAYVLGLAVGAVLFHTVVVPIVKAILL
;
A
#
# COMPACT_ATOMS: atom_id res chain seq x y z
N MET A 1 -12.97 -18.80 19.08
CA MET A 1 -13.00 -18.34 17.67
C MET A 1 -12.63 -16.86 17.53
N GLU A 2 -12.88 -16.00 18.53
CA GLU A 2 -12.68 -14.54 18.43
C GLU A 2 -11.21 -14.11 18.20
N TYR A 3 -10.24 -14.81 18.77
CA TYR A 3 -8.82 -14.47 18.62
C TYR A 3 -8.14 -15.08 17.38
N LEU A 4 -8.83 -15.97 16.65
CA LEU A 4 -8.23 -16.70 15.52
C LEU A 4 -7.73 -15.73 14.42
N HIS A 5 -8.49 -14.67 14.17
CA HIS A 5 -8.14 -13.66 13.18
C HIS A 5 -6.97 -12.77 13.64
N ALA A 6 -6.93 -12.41 14.92
CA ALA A 6 -5.85 -11.61 15.49
C ALA A 6 -4.52 -12.38 15.49
N ILE A 7 -4.54 -13.65 15.93
CA ILE A 7 -3.37 -14.53 15.92
C ILE A 7 -2.91 -14.79 14.48
N GLY A 8 -3.87 -15.03 13.56
CA GLY A 8 -3.57 -15.23 12.15
C GLY A 8 -2.84 -14.04 11.53
N THR A 9 -3.37 -12.81 11.70
CA THR A 9 -2.74 -11.60 11.15
C THR A 9 -1.37 -11.31 11.77
N PHE A 10 -1.19 -11.58 13.07
CA PHE A 10 0.10 -11.42 13.74
C PHE A 10 1.15 -12.40 13.20
N ALA A 11 0.80 -13.68 13.06
CA ALA A 11 1.68 -14.70 12.49
C ALA A 11 2.06 -14.39 11.04
N PHE A 12 1.08 -13.97 10.22
CA PHE A 12 1.34 -13.51 8.85
C PHE A 12 2.24 -12.27 8.80
N GLY A 13 2.05 -11.32 9.72
CA GLY A 13 2.88 -10.12 9.84
C GLY A 13 4.34 -10.43 10.13
N ILE A 14 4.61 -11.35 11.06
CA ILE A 14 5.98 -11.82 11.37
C ILE A 14 6.60 -12.53 10.16
N LEU A 15 5.84 -13.42 9.52
CA LEU A 15 6.31 -14.17 8.35
C LEU A 15 6.70 -13.22 7.20
N LEU A 16 5.83 -12.26 6.88
CA LEU A 16 6.07 -11.27 5.84
C LEU A 16 7.21 -10.33 6.22
N GLY A 17 7.29 -9.89 7.48
CA GLY A 17 8.39 -9.07 8.00
C GLY A 17 9.76 -9.75 7.80
N TYR A 18 9.86 -11.03 8.16
CA TYR A 18 11.08 -11.83 7.94
C TYR A 18 11.42 -11.94 6.45
N LEU A 19 10.43 -12.19 5.59
CA LEU A 19 10.63 -12.30 4.14
C LEU A 19 11.12 -10.99 3.54
N PHE A 20 10.54 -9.85 3.93
CA PHE A 20 10.93 -8.52 3.46
C PHE A 20 12.31 -8.11 3.93
N GLN A 21 12.69 -8.48 5.15
CA GLN A 21 14.04 -8.24 5.67
C GLN A 21 15.10 -9.03 4.89
N ARG A 22 14.85 -10.33 4.65
CA ARG A 22 15.79 -11.20 3.92
C ARG A 22 15.95 -10.81 2.45
N SER A 23 14.86 -10.41 1.80
CA SER A 23 14.85 -10.01 0.39
C SER A 23 15.32 -8.58 0.15
N ARG A 24 15.40 -7.75 1.21
CA ARG A 24 15.70 -6.31 1.13
C ARG A 24 14.81 -5.60 0.10
N MET A 25 13.52 -5.95 0.07
CA MET A 25 12.62 -5.47 -0.99
C MET A 25 12.48 -3.96 -0.99
N CYS A 26 12.68 -3.38 -2.17
CA CYS A 26 12.47 -1.96 -2.44
C CYS A 26 11.83 -1.80 -3.81
N PHE A 27 10.57 -1.35 -3.86
CA PHE A 27 9.86 -1.17 -5.13
C PHE A 27 10.49 -0.08 -6.01
N VAL A 28 10.91 1.03 -5.38
CA VAL A 28 11.61 2.12 -6.09
C VAL A 28 12.99 1.66 -6.58
N GLY A 29 13.70 0.87 -5.76
CA GLY A 29 14.97 0.26 -6.13
C GLY A 29 14.84 -0.69 -7.32
N GLY A 30 13.78 -1.50 -7.37
CA GLY A 30 13.54 -2.41 -8.48
C GLY A 30 13.38 -1.68 -9.82
N MET A 31 12.63 -0.57 -9.84
CA MET A 31 12.48 0.24 -11.05
C MET A 31 13.80 0.89 -11.49
N ARG A 32 14.58 1.43 -10.53
CA ARG A 32 15.88 2.04 -10.80
C ARG A 32 16.90 1.04 -11.32
N ASP A 33 17.02 -0.11 -10.66
CA ASP A 33 18.04 -1.12 -10.95
C ASP A 33 17.75 -1.81 -12.29
N PHE A 34 16.48 -1.95 -12.67
CA PHE A 34 16.08 -2.39 -14.01
C PHE A 34 16.45 -1.39 -15.10
N TYR A 35 16.25 -0.10 -14.87
CA TYR A 35 16.56 0.92 -15.88
C TYR A 35 18.07 1.12 -16.05
N LEU A 36 18.83 1.18 -14.95
CA LEU A 36 20.24 1.54 -14.97
C LEU A 36 21.17 0.33 -15.20
N ILE A 37 20.91 -0.78 -14.53
CA ILE A 37 21.81 -1.95 -14.47
C ILE A 37 21.21 -3.15 -15.22
N ARG A 38 19.92 -3.08 -15.59
CA ARG A 38 19.14 -4.20 -16.14
C ARG A 38 19.08 -5.43 -15.23
N ASP A 39 19.17 -5.20 -13.92
CA ASP A 39 18.94 -6.26 -12.94
C ASP A 39 17.42 -6.51 -12.79
N THR A 40 16.99 -7.75 -13.00
CA THR A 40 15.57 -8.15 -12.93
C THR A 40 15.20 -8.82 -11.61
N TRP A 41 16.15 -9.02 -10.70
CA TRP A 41 15.96 -9.79 -9.47
C TRP A 41 14.94 -9.11 -8.55
N LEU A 42 15.07 -7.80 -8.30
CA LEU A 42 14.11 -7.04 -7.49
C LEU A 42 12.74 -6.88 -8.17
N ILE A 43 12.71 -6.74 -9.50
CA ILE A 43 11.45 -6.61 -10.26
C ILE A 43 10.61 -7.88 -10.21
N LYS A 44 11.25 -9.06 -10.26
CA LYS A 44 10.54 -10.35 -10.11
C LYS A 44 9.79 -10.41 -8.78
N GLY A 45 10.35 -9.87 -7.70
CA GLY A 45 9.67 -9.80 -6.42
C GLY A 45 8.50 -8.80 -6.39
N LEU A 46 8.58 -7.68 -7.13
CA LEU A 46 7.44 -6.76 -7.30
C LEU A 46 6.27 -7.45 -8.02
N PHE A 47 6.54 -8.15 -9.13
CA PHE A 47 5.51 -8.92 -9.83
C PHE A 47 4.99 -10.10 -8.99
N GLY A 48 5.86 -10.75 -8.21
CA GLY A 48 5.46 -11.80 -7.27
C GLY A 48 4.50 -11.28 -6.18
N PHE A 49 4.76 -10.08 -5.64
CA PHE A 49 3.85 -9.44 -4.68
C PHE A 49 2.51 -9.10 -5.32
N PHE A 50 2.52 -8.52 -6.52
CA PHE A 50 1.29 -8.18 -7.24
C PHE A 50 0.46 -9.42 -7.59
N GLY A 51 1.11 -10.47 -8.11
CA GLY A 51 0.46 -11.74 -8.43
C GLY A 51 -0.06 -12.45 -7.19
N GLY A 52 0.72 -12.47 -6.10
CA GLY A 52 0.31 -13.05 -4.82
C GLY A 52 -0.89 -12.34 -4.21
N ALA A 53 -0.92 -11.00 -4.27
CA ALA A 53 -2.08 -10.22 -3.84
C ALA A 53 -3.32 -10.55 -4.68
N LEU A 54 -3.20 -10.54 -6.01
CA LEU A 54 -4.31 -10.86 -6.92
C LEU A 54 -4.88 -12.26 -6.65
N LEU A 55 -4.00 -13.27 -6.56
CA LEU A 55 -4.40 -14.65 -6.26
C LEU A 55 -5.05 -14.76 -4.88
N GLY A 56 -4.47 -14.11 -3.86
CA GLY A 56 -5.05 -14.07 -2.52
C GLY A 56 -6.47 -13.51 -2.53
N TYR A 57 -6.68 -12.36 -3.17
CA TYR A 57 -8.01 -11.74 -3.28
C TYR A 57 -9.02 -12.62 -4.04
N ILE A 58 -8.60 -13.31 -5.11
CA ILE A 58 -9.46 -14.27 -5.83
C ILE A 58 -9.88 -15.43 -4.93
N ILE A 59 -8.94 -16.02 -4.18
CA ILE A 59 -9.21 -17.13 -3.26
C ILE A 59 -10.17 -16.68 -2.16
N PHE A 60 -9.92 -15.52 -1.54
CA PHE A 60 -10.82 -15.00 -0.50
C PHE A 60 -12.21 -14.60 -1.02
N SER A 61 -12.31 -14.19 -2.29
CA SER A 61 -13.59 -13.95 -2.98
C SER A 61 -14.33 -15.26 -3.24
N ALA A 62 -13.64 -16.32 -3.66
CA ALA A 62 -14.22 -17.65 -3.85
C ALA A 62 -14.73 -18.27 -2.54
N MET A 63 -14.06 -17.97 -1.42
CA MET A 63 -14.48 -18.37 -0.07
C MET A 63 -15.64 -17.54 0.50
N GLY A 64 -16.17 -16.57 -0.25
CA GLY A 64 -17.32 -15.75 0.16
C GLY A 64 -17.04 -14.79 1.33
N LYS A 65 -15.78 -14.58 1.71
CA LYS A 65 -15.38 -13.68 2.80
C LYS A 65 -15.21 -12.23 2.35
N ILE A 66 -15.08 -11.99 1.04
CA ILE A 66 -14.95 -10.65 0.44
C ILE A 66 -16.02 -10.50 -0.65
N PRO A 67 -16.87 -9.45 -0.61
CA PRO A 67 -17.80 -9.18 -1.68
C PRO A 67 -17.07 -8.62 -2.92
N PHE A 68 -17.04 -9.42 -3.99
CA PHE A 68 -16.78 -9.04 -5.39
C PHE A 68 -15.36 -8.56 -5.76
N PHE A 69 -14.45 -9.52 -5.98
CA PHE A 69 -13.17 -9.29 -6.67
C PHE A 69 -13.10 -10.14 -7.96
N PRO A 70 -12.73 -9.58 -9.14
CA PRO A 70 -12.26 -8.21 -9.41
C PRO A 70 -13.40 -7.18 -9.52
N TRP A 71 -13.29 -6.06 -8.80
CA TRP A 71 -14.32 -5.00 -8.77
C TRP A 71 -14.64 -4.42 -10.15
N ILE A 72 -13.62 -4.28 -11.00
CA ILE A 72 -13.72 -3.82 -12.39
C ILE A 72 -14.66 -4.71 -13.22
N ALA A 73 -14.68 -6.02 -12.97
CA ALA A 73 -15.49 -6.97 -13.72
C ALA A 73 -16.96 -7.00 -13.27
N VAL A 74 -17.27 -6.57 -12.04
CA VAL A 74 -18.62 -6.69 -11.47
C VAL A 74 -19.38 -5.36 -11.39
N LYS A 75 -18.68 -4.23 -11.14
CA LYS A 75 -19.30 -2.91 -10.92
C LYS A 75 -18.74 -1.80 -11.80
N GLY A 76 -17.89 -2.14 -12.78
CA GLY A 76 -17.31 -1.17 -13.72
C GLY A 76 -16.45 -0.09 -13.04
N PHE A 77 -16.36 1.08 -13.67
CA PHE A 77 -15.63 2.25 -13.18
C PHE A 77 -16.41 2.99 -12.09
N THR A 78 -16.71 2.32 -10.98
CA THR A 78 -17.36 2.94 -9.81
C THR A 78 -16.41 2.94 -8.60
N PRO A 79 -16.56 3.89 -7.65
CA PRO A 79 -15.71 3.99 -6.48
C PRO A 79 -15.67 2.69 -5.67
N ILE A 80 -14.46 2.28 -5.27
CA ILE A 80 -14.20 1.06 -4.50
C ILE A 80 -14.72 1.25 -3.06
N PRO A 81 -15.34 0.24 -2.43
CA PRO A 81 -15.84 0.32 -1.07
C PRO A 81 -14.65 0.41 -0.12
N GLY A 82 -14.59 1.49 0.66
CA GLY A 82 -13.44 1.82 1.50
C GLY A 82 -12.55 2.93 0.93
N ASP A 83 -12.88 3.49 -0.22
CA ASP A 83 -12.20 4.68 -0.73
C ASP A 83 -12.43 5.90 0.20
N PRO A 84 -11.40 6.73 0.48
CA PRO A 84 -11.54 7.95 1.27
C PRO A 84 -12.71 8.87 0.85
N LEU A 85 -13.09 8.94 -0.44
CA LEU A 85 -14.22 9.79 -0.86
C LEU A 85 -15.61 9.10 -0.78
N GLY A 86 -15.67 7.78 -0.55
CA GLY A 86 -16.93 7.03 -0.42
C GLY A 86 -17.72 6.85 -1.73
N LYS A 87 -18.91 6.25 -1.62
CA LYS A 87 -19.81 5.86 -2.75
C LYS A 87 -20.29 7.02 -3.64
N ALA A 88 -20.07 8.27 -3.25
CA ALA A 88 -20.56 9.48 -3.92
C ALA A 88 -19.45 10.28 -4.63
N GLY A 89 -18.20 9.82 -4.58
CA GLY A 89 -17.08 10.53 -5.21
C GLY A 89 -17.11 10.46 -6.72
N SER A 90 -17.00 11.62 -7.38
CA SER A 90 -16.69 11.69 -8.81
C SER A 90 -15.37 10.96 -9.10
N LEU A 91 -15.33 10.17 -10.17
CA LEU A 91 -14.15 9.41 -10.60
C LEU A 91 -12.90 10.30 -10.74
N VAL A 92 -13.13 11.56 -11.09
CA VAL A 92 -12.12 12.60 -11.22
C VAL A 92 -11.49 12.96 -9.87
N GLY A 93 -12.29 13.01 -8.80
CA GLY A 93 -11.79 13.31 -7.46
C GLY A 93 -10.84 12.25 -6.92
N HIS A 94 -11.17 10.98 -7.16
CA HIS A 94 -10.32 9.85 -6.81
C HIS A 94 -8.99 9.89 -7.57
N LEU A 95 -9.03 10.17 -8.87
CA LEU A 95 -7.84 10.26 -9.70
C LEU A 95 -6.92 11.41 -9.25
N ILE A 96 -7.48 12.57 -8.93
CA ILE A 96 -6.72 13.73 -8.46
C ILE A 96 -6.01 13.40 -7.13
N VAL A 97 -6.73 12.83 -6.16
CA VAL A 97 -6.14 12.45 -4.86
C VAL A 97 -5.09 11.36 -5.02
N ALA A 98 -5.31 10.38 -5.90
CA ALA A 98 -4.34 9.32 -6.17
C ALA A 98 -3.07 9.84 -6.84
N ILE A 99 -3.19 10.76 -7.80
CA ILE A 99 -2.03 11.36 -8.48
C ILE A 99 -1.24 12.24 -7.51
N ILE A 100 -1.92 13.17 -6.83
CA ILE A 100 -1.25 14.10 -5.90
C ILE A 100 -0.64 13.33 -4.72
N GLY A 101 -1.41 12.43 -4.10
CA GLY A 101 -0.95 11.63 -2.97
C GLY A 101 0.14 10.64 -3.37
N GLY A 102 -0.03 9.95 -4.49
CA GLY A 102 0.97 9.00 -5.01
C GLY A 102 2.28 9.69 -5.37
N PHE A 103 2.22 10.85 -6.02
CA PHE A 103 3.40 11.66 -6.32
C PHE A 103 4.06 12.17 -5.06
N GLY A 104 3.29 12.67 -4.08
CA GLY A 104 3.80 13.13 -2.79
C GLY A 104 4.53 12.03 -2.03
N VAL A 105 3.90 10.87 -1.84
CA VAL A 105 4.51 9.71 -1.16
C VAL A 105 5.76 9.27 -1.91
N GLY A 106 5.72 9.21 -3.25
CA GLY A 106 6.89 8.90 -4.07
C GLY A 106 8.05 9.86 -3.81
N PHE A 107 7.79 11.16 -3.90
CA PHE A 107 8.79 12.22 -3.73
C PHE A 107 9.44 12.18 -2.33
N PHE A 108 8.63 12.15 -1.27
CA PHE A 108 9.16 12.09 0.10
C PHE A 108 9.87 10.76 0.42
N SER A 109 9.40 9.65 -0.15
CA SER A 109 10.08 8.35 0.02
C SER A 109 11.47 8.35 -0.60
N VAL A 110 11.62 8.95 -1.80
CA VAL A 110 12.91 9.05 -2.51
C VAL A 110 13.89 9.92 -1.73
N ILE A 111 13.44 11.04 -1.14
CA ILE A 111 14.28 11.90 -0.29
C ILE A 111 14.83 11.12 0.92
N GLN A 112 14.01 10.26 1.53
CA GLN A 112 14.44 9.42 2.65
C GLN A 112 15.41 8.29 2.22
N GLY A 113 15.53 8.00 0.92
CA GLY A 113 16.38 6.95 0.37
C GLY A 113 15.73 5.56 0.34
N GLY A 114 14.39 5.49 0.30
CA GLY A 114 13.67 4.21 0.33
C GLY A 114 12.28 4.25 -0.30
N CYS A 115 11.53 3.16 -0.14
CA CYS A 115 10.09 3.14 -0.31
C CYS A 115 9.44 2.93 1.07
N PRO A 116 8.13 3.16 1.23
CA PRO A 116 7.48 3.01 2.53
C PRO A 116 7.76 1.64 3.15
N LEU A 117 7.65 0.55 2.37
CA LEU A 117 7.92 -0.82 2.81
C LEU A 117 9.36 -1.00 3.33
N ARG A 118 10.37 -0.48 2.61
CA ARG A 118 11.76 -0.56 3.02
C ARG A 118 12.02 0.21 4.31
N ASN A 119 11.37 1.35 4.50
CA ASN A 119 11.51 2.15 5.72
C ASN A 119 10.91 1.43 6.94
N TYR A 120 9.85 0.63 6.78
CA TYR A 120 9.36 -0.25 7.85
C TYR A 120 10.38 -1.31 8.27
N VAL A 121 11.05 -1.94 7.31
CA VAL A 121 12.10 -2.93 7.59
C VAL A 121 13.31 -2.27 8.25
N MET A 122 13.79 -1.14 7.72
CA MET A 122 14.94 -0.41 8.29
C MET A 122 14.63 0.18 9.67
N ALA A 123 13.38 0.53 9.95
CA ALA A 123 12.95 0.92 11.29
C ALA A 123 13.06 -0.27 12.27
N ALA A 124 12.70 -1.48 11.84
CA ALA A 124 12.87 -2.71 12.64
C ALA A 124 14.33 -3.12 12.81
N GLU A 125 15.22 -2.78 11.85
CA GLU A 125 16.67 -2.96 11.96
C GLU A 125 17.35 -1.94 12.91
N GLY A 126 16.61 -0.93 13.40
CA GLY A 126 17.10 0.06 14.35
C GLY A 126 17.63 1.36 13.72
N ASN A 127 17.32 1.63 12.45
CA ASN A 127 17.71 2.90 11.83
C ASN A 127 16.81 4.05 12.31
N LYS A 128 17.41 5.01 13.03
CA LYS A 128 16.73 6.19 13.60
C LYS A 128 16.03 7.06 12.56
N THR A 129 16.58 7.22 11.35
CA THR A 129 15.96 8.05 10.30
C THR A 129 14.71 7.36 9.74
N ALA A 130 14.76 6.04 9.58
CA ALA A 130 13.63 5.24 9.13
C ALA A 130 12.49 5.23 10.17
N ILE A 131 12.83 5.18 11.46
CA ILE A 131 11.84 5.29 12.55
C ILE A 131 11.11 6.64 12.49
N ALA A 132 11.84 7.75 12.34
CA ALA A 132 11.23 9.07 12.21
C ALA A 132 10.29 9.16 10.99
N TYR A 133 10.70 8.57 9.86
CA TYR A 133 9.86 8.50 8.66
C TYR A 133 8.56 7.72 8.91
N VAL A 134 8.64 6.54 9.53
CA VAL A 134 7.46 5.70 9.82
C VAL A 134 6.50 6.40 10.79
N LEU A 135 7.02 7.08 11.80
CA LEU A 135 6.20 7.89 12.71
C LEU A 135 5.52 9.05 11.97
N GLY A 136 6.25 9.75 11.10
CA GLY A 136 5.68 10.80 10.25
C GLY A 136 4.59 10.29 9.31
N LEU A 137 4.80 9.11 8.71
CA LEU A 137 3.82 8.44 7.87
C LEU A 137 2.55 8.07 8.66
N ALA A 138 2.70 7.56 9.89
CA ALA A 138 1.58 7.21 10.76
C ALA A 138 0.77 8.44 11.18
N VAL A 139 1.44 9.53 11.60
CA VAL A 139 0.78 10.81 11.93
C VAL A 139 0.08 11.40 10.69
N GLY A 140 0.75 11.35 9.53
CA GLY A 140 0.18 11.78 8.26
C GLY A 140 -1.07 11.00 7.86
N ALA A 141 -1.10 9.69 8.10
CA ALA A 141 -2.27 8.86 7.84
C ALA A 141 -3.47 9.27 8.71
N VAL A 142 -3.25 9.55 9.99
CA VAL A 142 -4.30 10.04 10.89
C VAL A 142 -4.83 11.40 10.41
N LEU A 143 -3.92 12.35 10.14
CA LEU A 143 -4.30 13.69 9.64
C LEU A 143 -5.05 13.64 8.31
N PHE A 144 -4.67 12.72 7.42
CA PHE A 144 -5.36 12.53 6.14
C PHE A 144 -6.82 12.13 6.36
N HIS A 145 -7.08 11.16 7.24
CA HIS A 145 -8.45 10.71 7.52
C HIS A 145 -9.28 11.74 8.30
N THR A 146 -8.68 12.53 9.20
CA THR A 146 -9.42 13.47 10.04
C THR A 146 -9.63 14.84 9.40
N VAL A 147 -8.68 15.34 8.59
CA VAL A 147 -8.71 16.71 8.03
C VAL A 147 -8.85 16.70 6.52
N VAL A 148 -8.05 15.90 5.80
CA VAL A 148 -8.03 15.97 4.33
C VAL A 148 -9.27 15.35 3.71
N VAL A 149 -9.72 14.18 4.21
CA VAL A 149 -10.93 13.51 3.70
C VAL A 149 -12.19 14.39 3.79
N PRO A 150 -12.55 15.03 4.92
CA PRO A 150 -13.73 15.88 4.96
C PRO A 150 -13.60 17.13 4.08
N ILE A 151 -12.41 17.74 3.99
CA ILE A 151 -12.17 18.87 3.09
C ILE A 151 -12.35 18.45 1.62
N VAL A 152 -11.77 17.32 1.23
CA VAL A 152 -11.91 16.79 -0.13
C VAL A 152 -13.37 16.48 -0.43
N LYS A 153 -14.12 15.88 0.50
CA LYS A 153 -15.56 15.65 0.33
C LYS A 153 -16.36 16.95 0.19
N ALA A 154 -15.96 18.05 0.82
CA ALA A 154 -16.63 19.34 0.68
C ALA A 154 -16.30 20.08 -0.63
N ILE A 155 -15.17 19.74 -1.28
CA ILE A 155 -14.72 20.37 -2.53
C ILE A 155 -15.17 19.58 -3.77
N LEU A 156 -15.22 18.25 -3.67
CA LEU A 156 -15.42 17.33 -4.80
C LEU A 156 -16.83 16.70 -4.88
N LEU A 157 -17.70 17.01 -3.93
CA LEU A 157 -19.11 16.60 -3.86
C LEU A 157 -19.96 17.87 -3.87
#